data_AF-A0A848YHZ2-F1
#
_entry.id   AF-A0A848YHZ2-F1
#
_cell.length_a   1.000
_cell.length_b   1.000
_cell.length_c   1.000
_cell.angle_alpha   90.00
_cell.angle_beta   90.00
_cell.angle_gamma   90.00
#
_symmetry.space_group_name_H-M   'P 1'
#
loop_
_entity.id
_entity.type
_entity.pdbx_description
1 polymer ?
#
loop_
_entity_poly.entity_id
_entity_poly.type
_entity_poly.pdbx_seq_one_letter_code
_entity_poly.pdbx_strand_id
1 'polypeptide(L)'
;MSESKIKVGLFVTCLVDIFRPSVGFAAVKLLEDAGCTVEVPEMQTCCGQPAYNSGDRKTSKEIAERTIRAFEPYEYVVAPSGSCAGMLKKHYPTLFGEGTGVQSRAIALADKTHELVSFLTDVLEVKSVDAQFGRRVT
;
A
#
# COMPACT_ATOMS: atom_id res chain seq x y z
N MET A 1 18.12 24.33 3.66
CA MET A 1 18.48 23.16 2.84
C MET A 1 17.28 22.24 2.88
N SER A 2 16.59 22.03 1.75
CA SER A 2 15.40 21.18 1.70
C SER A 2 15.85 19.73 1.88
N GLU A 3 15.67 19.18 3.07
CA GLU A 3 15.82 17.76 3.32
C GLU A 3 14.89 17.01 2.36
N SER A 4 15.44 16.07 1.57
CA SER A 4 14.67 15.36 0.55
C SER A 4 13.65 14.46 1.25
N LYS A 5 12.39 14.89 1.32
CA LYS A 5 11.31 14.09 1.92
C LYS A 5 11.07 12.82 1.11
N ILE A 6 11.01 11.67 1.79
CA ILE A 6 10.65 10.39 1.18
C ILE A 6 9.25 10.50 0.58
N LYS A 7 9.08 10.11 -0.69
CA LYS A 7 7.77 10.16 -1.37
C LYS A 7 7.07 8.80 -1.29
N VAL A 8 5.87 8.80 -0.73
CA VAL A 8 5.05 7.61 -0.55
C VAL A 8 3.77 7.70 -1.37
N GLY A 9 3.52 6.69 -2.19
CA GLY A 9 2.21 6.45 -2.78
C GLY A 9 1.34 5.69 -1.78
N LEU A 10 0.32 6.33 -1.23
CA LEU A 10 -0.63 5.68 -0.34
C LEU A 10 -1.68 4.91 -1.14
N PHE A 11 -1.66 3.58 -1.00
CA PHE A 11 -2.74 2.71 -1.43
C PHE A 11 -3.82 2.71 -0.35
N VAL A 12 -4.79 3.64 -0.45
CA VAL A 12 -5.81 3.89 0.57
C VAL A 12 -6.67 2.66 0.85
N THR A 13 -6.83 1.78 -0.14
CA THR A 13 -7.72 0.62 -0.16
C THR A 13 -9.21 0.96 -0.31
N CYS A 14 -9.95 0.10 -1.01
CA CYS A 14 -11.37 0.34 -1.29
C CYS A 14 -12.26 0.38 -0.04
N LEU A 15 -11.98 -0.43 1.00
CA LEU A 15 -12.81 -0.46 2.19
C LEU A 15 -12.59 0.75 3.09
N VAL A 16 -11.35 1.23 3.21
CA VAL A 16 -11.05 2.46 3.95
C VAL A 16 -11.73 3.63 3.25
N ASP A 17 -11.57 3.76 1.93
CA ASP A 17 -12.13 4.86 1.15
C ASP A 17 -13.67 4.94 1.28
N ILE A 18 -14.35 3.81 1.16
CA ILE A 18 -15.82 3.76 1.16
C ILE A 18 -16.41 3.80 2.58
N PHE A 19 -15.85 3.07 3.54
CA PHE A 19 -16.51 2.83 4.83
C PHE A 19 -15.86 3.54 6.02
N ARG A 20 -14.55 3.81 5.96
CA ARG A 20 -13.77 4.33 7.09
C ARG A 20 -12.70 5.33 6.63
N PRO A 21 -13.08 6.43 5.95
CA PRO A 21 -12.11 7.37 5.37
C PRO A 21 -11.19 8.01 6.43
N SER A 22 -11.65 8.10 7.69
CA SER A 22 -10.82 8.54 8.82
C SER A 22 -9.54 7.72 9.00
N VAL A 23 -9.53 6.43 8.62
CA VAL A 23 -8.32 5.58 8.65
C VAL A 23 -7.32 6.02 7.58
N GLY A 24 -7.78 6.39 6.40
CA GLY A 24 -6.92 6.94 5.34
C GLY A 24 -6.27 8.24 5.76
N PHE A 25 -7.04 9.18 6.32
CA PHE A 25 -6.50 10.43 6.85
C PHE A 25 -5.53 10.21 8.02
N ALA A 26 -5.81 9.26 8.91
CA ALA A 26 -4.89 8.91 10.00
C ALA A 26 -3.57 8.31 9.47
N ALA A 27 -3.63 7.48 8.41
CA ALA A 27 -2.45 6.93 7.76
C ALA A 27 -1.59 8.02 7.10
N VAL A 28 -2.23 8.98 6.40
CA VAL A 28 -1.53 10.16 5.85
C VAL A 28 -0.82 10.91 6.97
N LYS A 29 -1.54 11.24 8.05
CA LYS A 29 -0.97 11.96 9.19
C LYS A 29 0.25 11.26 9.78
N LEU A 30 0.18 9.94 10.02
CA LEU A 30 1.31 9.19 10.56
C LEU A 30 2.54 9.22 9.65
N LEU A 31 2.34 9.10 8.34
CA LEU A 31 3.42 9.16 7.36
C LEU A 31 4.03 10.56 7.27
N GLU A 32 3.20 11.61 7.29
CA GLU A 32 3.66 13.01 7.26
C GLU A 32 4.40 13.41 8.55
N ASP A 33 3.88 12.99 9.72
CA ASP A 33 4.54 13.18 11.02
C ASP A 33 5.90 12.45 11.06
N ALA A 34 6.03 11.33 10.32
CA ALA A 34 7.28 10.60 10.13
C ALA A 34 8.19 11.18 9.01
N GLY A 35 7.87 12.35 8.46
CA GLY A 35 8.72 13.08 7.51
C GLY A 35 8.47 12.75 6.03
N CYS A 36 7.45 11.98 5.69
CA CYS A 36 7.13 11.65 4.30
C CYS A 36 6.35 12.77 3.60
N THR A 37 6.43 12.78 2.26
CA THR A 37 5.43 13.42 1.41
C THR A 37 4.51 12.34 0.86
N VAL A 38 3.21 12.46 1.13
CA VAL A 38 2.24 11.42 0.77
C VAL A 38 1.42 11.88 -0.43
N GLU A 39 1.30 11.00 -1.43
CA GLU A 39 0.42 11.19 -2.57
C GLU A 39 -0.54 10.00 -2.68
N VAL A 40 -1.76 10.28 -3.15
CA VAL A 40 -2.83 9.29 -3.30
C VAL A 40 -3.21 9.25 -4.78
N PRO A 41 -2.77 8.25 -5.56
CA PRO A 41 -3.11 8.18 -6.98
C PRO A 41 -4.62 8.03 -7.19
N GLU A 42 -5.23 8.90 -8.01
CA GLU A 42 -6.68 8.83 -8.31
C GLU A 42 -7.08 7.55 -9.07
N MET A 43 -6.12 6.94 -9.79
CA MET A 43 -6.36 5.73 -10.57
C MET A 43 -6.47 4.44 -9.73
N GLN A 44 -6.25 4.52 -8.41
CA GLN A 44 -6.33 3.35 -7.55
C GLN A 44 -7.78 2.89 -7.36
N THR A 45 -7.98 1.58 -7.21
CA THR A 45 -9.32 1.00 -7.00
C THR A 45 -9.28 -0.04 -5.86
N CYS A 46 -9.64 -1.29 -6.14
CA CYS A 46 -9.51 -2.41 -5.22
C CYS A 46 -8.16 -3.12 -5.45
N CYS A 47 -7.62 -3.81 -4.44
CA CYS A 47 -6.44 -4.66 -4.60
C CYS A 47 -6.75 -5.96 -5.40
N GLY A 48 -8.03 -6.28 -5.63
CA GLY A 48 -8.45 -7.47 -6.36
C GLY A 48 -8.49 -8.76 -5.52
N GLN A 49 -8.21 -8.68 -4.21
CA GLN A 49 -8.19 -9.85 -3.34
C GLN A 49 -9.51 -10.66 -3.31
N PRO A 50 -10.72 -10.05 -3.33
CA PRO A 50 -11.96 -10.81 -3.42
C PRO A 50 -12.05 -11.69 -4.67
N ALA A 51 -11.71 -11.14 -5.84
CA ALA A 51 -11.66 -11.89 -7.11
C ALA A 51 -10.58 -12.99 -7.06
N TYR A 52 -9.43 -12.70 -6.43
CA TYR A 52 -8.37 -13.68 -6.26
C TYR A 52 -8.84 -14.87 -5.43
N ASN A 53 -9.50 -14.60 -4.30
CA ASN A 53 -9.97 -15.63 -3.38
C ASN A 53 -11.12 -16.46 -3.96
N SER A 54 -11.94 -15.89 -4.85
CA SER A 54 -13.03 -16.63 -5.53
C SER A 54 -12.56 -17.45 -6.74
N GLY A 55 -11.26 -17.42 -7.07
CA GLY A 55 -10.72 -18.09 -8.24
C GLY A 55 -10.87 -17.32 -9.56
N ASP A 56 -11.41 -16.10 -9.54
CA ASP A 56 -11.48 -15.23 -10.71
C ASP A 56 -10.11 -14.58 -10.98
N ARG A 57 -9.22 -15.40 -11.54
CA ARG A 57 -7.87 -14.99 -11.91
C ARG A 57 -7.86 -13.95 -13.02
N LYS A 58 -8.86 -13.94 -13.90
CA LYS A 58 -8.93 -13.00 -15.01
C LYS A 58 -9.12 -11.58 -14.49
N THR A 59 -10.17 -11.35 -13.70
CA THR A 59 -10.42 -10.03 -13.10
C THR A 59 -9.31 -9.63 -12.13
N SER A 60 -8.74 -10.58 -11.39
CA SER A 60 -7.57 -10.32 -10.53
C SER A 60 -6.37 -9.76 -11.32
N LYS A 61 -6.06 -10.31 -12.50
CA LYS A 61 -4.97 -9.82 -13.36
C LYS A 61 -5.25 -8.42 -13.91
N GLU A 62 -6.47 -8.18 -14.38
CA GLU A 62 -6.88 -6.87 -14.92
C GLU A 62 -6.77 -5.77 -13.86
N ILE A 63 -7.17 -6.05 -12.62
CA ILE A 63 -7.03 -5.14 -11.48
C ILE A 63 -5.55 -4.95 -11.11
N ALA A 64 -4.77 -6.04 -11.08
CA ALA A 64 -3.36 -5.98 -10.74
C ALA A 64 -2.58 -5.10 -11.73
N GLU A 65 -2.81 -5.25 -13.04
CA GLU A 65 -2.16 -4.42 -14.06
C GLU A 65 -2.49 -2.93 -13.93
N ARG A 66 -3.75 -2.59 -13.60
CA ARG A 66 -4.14 -1.19 -13.33
C ARG A 66 -3.43 -0.64 -12.11
N THR A 67 -3.39 -1.42 -11.03
CA THR A 67 -2.74 -1.03 -9.78
C THR A 67 -1.23 -0.86 -9.97
N ILE A 68 -0.58 -1.76 -10.71
CA ILE A 68 0.85 -1.63 -11.08
C ILE A 68 1.10 -0.31 -11.78
N ARG A 69 0.33 0.03 -12.83
CA ARG A 69 0.49 1.31 -13.55
C ARG A 69 0.30 2.53 -12.63
N ALA A 70 -0.65 2.48 -11.72
CA ALA A 70 -0.92 3.60 -10.81
C ALA A 70 0.24 3.86 -9.83
N PHE A 71 0.96 2.81 -9.42
CA PHE A 71 1.98 2.91 -8.39
C PHE A 71 3.43 2.80 -8.90
N GLU A 72 3.64 2.57 -10.19
CA GLU A 72 4.96 2.56 -10.82
C GLU A 72 5.82 3.80 -10.57
N PRO A 73 5.28 5.04 -10.63
CA PRO A 73 6.07 6.24 -10.42
C PRO A 73 6.59 6.45 -8.99
N TYR A 74 6.08 5.68 -8.01
CA TYR A 74 6.38 5.88 -6.59
C TYR A 74 7.58 5.06 -6.13
N GLU A 75 8.39 5.62 -5.23
CA GLU A 75 9.50 4.91 -4.60
C GLU A 75 8.99 3.88 -3.58
N TYR A 76 8.00 4.26 -2.77
CA TYR A 76 7.33 3.39 -1.80
C TYR A 76 5.82 3.38 -2.01
N VAL A 77 5.23 2.21 -1.78
CA VAL A 77 3.77 2.01 -1.75
C VAL A 77 3.39 1.54 -0.36
N VAL A 78 2.53 2.28 0.32
CA VAL A 78 2.11 1.94 1.68
C VAL A 78 0.60 1.70 1.70
N ALA A 79 0.17 0.64 2.39
CA ALA A 79 -1.26 0.34 2.56
C ALA A 79 -1.61 0.18 4.05
N PRO A 80 -2.67 0.84 4.56
CA PRO A 80 -3.18 0.66 5.91
C PRO A 80 -4.05 -0.62 6.03
N SER A 81 -3.58 -1.71 5.41
CA SER A 81 -4.29 -2.99 5.34
C SER A 81 -3.30 -4.10 5.03
N GLY A 82 -3.11 -5.01 5.98
CA GLY A 82 -2.27 -6.18 5.79
C GLY A 82 -2.74 -7.08 4.64
N SER A 83 -4.05 -7.19 4.41
CA SER A 83 -4.60 -8.03 3.35
C SER A 83 -4.35 -7.43 1.96
N CYS A 84 -4.48 -6.11 1.81
CA CYS A 84 -4.16 -5.41 0.57
C CYS A 84 -2.66 -5.39 0.31
N ALA A 85 -1.84 -5.07 1.32
CA ALA A 85 -0.38 -5.13 1.22
C ALA A 85 0.08 -6.54 0.84
N GLY A 86 -0.48 -7.58 1.47
CA GLY A 86 -0.21 -8.98 1.14
C GLY A 86 -0.63 -9.36 -0.28
N MET A 87 -1.76 -8.85 -0.76
CA MET A 87 -2.21 -9.05 -2.13
C MET A 87 -1.19 -8.52 -3.16
N LEU A 88 -0.77 -7.26 -2.99
CA LEU A 88 0.22 -6.63 -3.86
C LEU A 88 1.59 -7.32 -3.72
N LYS A 89 2.03 -7.61 -2.49
CA LYS A 89 3.39 -8.11 -2.21
C LYS A 89 3.59 -9.59 -2.49
N LYS A 90 2.59 -10.43 -2.24
CA LYS A 90 2.73 -11.90 -2.30
C LYS A 90 1.97 -12.52 -3.45
N HIS A 91 0.82 -11.97 -3.84
CA HIS A 91 -0.06 -12.60 -4.82
C HIS A 91 0.08 -12.04 -6.22
N TYR A 92 0.32 -10.73 -6.41
CA TYR A 92 0.49 -10.15 -7.75
C TYR A 92 1.60 -10.81 -8.58
N PRO A 93 2.81 -11.07 -8.05
CA PRO A 93 3.86 -11.74 -8.82
C PRO A 93 3.44 -13.12 -9.37
N THR A 94 2.55 -13.82 -8.66
CA THR A 94 2.08 -15.16 -9.03
C THR A 94 0.93 -15.18 -10.04
N LEU A 95 0.33 -14.01 -10.32
CA LEU A 95 -0.77 -13.91 -11.27
C LEU A 95 -0.31 -13.99 -12.73
N PHE A 96 0.96 -13.70 -12.98
CA PHE A 96 1.51 -13.56 -14.33
C PHE A 96 2.48 -14.70 -14.65
N GLY A 97 2.64 -14.99 -15.94
CA GLY A 97 3.57 -16.02 -16.40
C GLY A 97 5.02 -15.63 -16.10
N GLU A 98 5.84 -16.63 -15.80
CA GLU A 98 7.26 -16.43 -15.52
C GLU A 98 8.00 -15.79 -16.71
N GLY A 99 8.88 -14.82 -16.42
CA GLY A 99 9.67 -14.11 -17.42
C GLY A 99 8.90 -13.08 -18.25
N THR A 100 7.61 -12.88 -17.99
CA THR A 100 6.83 -11.83 -18.68
C THR A 100 7.15 -10.45 -18.12
N GLY A 101 7.16 -9.42 -18.99
CA GLY A 101 7.44 -8.05 -18.53
C GLY A 101 6.45 -7.53 -17.48
N VAL A 102 5.20 -8.00 -17.51
CA VAL A 102 4.20 -7.68 -16.48
C VAL A 102 4.52 -8.35 -15.13
N GLN A 103 5.08 -9.55 -15.14
CA GLN A 103 5.55 -10.20 -13.91
C GLN A 103 6.68 -9.39 -13.27
N SER A 104 7.67 -8.95 -14.06
CA SER A 104 8.77 -8.12 -13.54
C SER A 104 8.26 -6.82 -12.91
N ARG A 105 7.25 -6.19 -13.51
CA ARG A 105 6.60 -4.99 -12.95
C ARG A 105 5.82 -5.31 -11.68
N ALA A 106 5.16 -6.46 -11.61
CA ALA A 106 4.48 -6.93 -10.39
C ALA A 106 5.46 -7.20 -9.24
N ILE A 107 6.63 -7.80 -9.54
CA ILE A 107 7.71 -8.00 -8.57
C ILE A 107 8.25 -6.65 -8.08
N ALA A 108 8.54 -5.72 -9.01
CA ALA A 108 9.01 -4.38 -8.64
C ALA A 108 8.00 -3.63 -7.76
N LEU A 109 6.69 -3.76 -8.02
CA LEU A 109 5.66 -3.23 -7.13
C LEU A 109 5.67 -3.92 -5.77
N ALA A 110 5.77 -5.25 -5.74
CA ALA A 110 5.77 -6.04 -4.52
C ALA A 110 6.94 -5.67 -3.59
N ASP A 111 8.13 -5.46 -4.15
CA ASP A 111 9.34 -5.14 -3.40
C ASP A 111 9.22 -3.80 -2.66
N LYS A 112 8.60 -2.81 -3.30
CA LYS A 112 8.34 -1.48 -2.73
C LYS A 112 7.01 -1.34 -2.00
N THR A 113 6.23 -2.41 -1.87
CA THR A 113 4.95 -2.40 -1.14
C THR A 113 5.16 -2.75 0.33
N HIS A 114 4.60 -1.96 1.22
CA HIS A 114 4.67 -2.14 2.67
C HIS A 114 3.27 -2.00 3.30
N GLU A 115 3.03 -2.77 4.34
CA GLU A 115 1.96 -2.48 5.29
C GLU A 115 2.35 -1.26 6.13
N LEU A 116 1.40 -0.40 6.51
CA LEU A 116 1.65 0.88 7.19
C LEU A 116 2.56 0.78 8.41
N VAL A 117 2.29 -0.13 9.34
CA VAL A 117 3.08 -0.28 10.56
C VAL A 117 4.46 -0.83 10.21
N SER A 118 4.55 -1.85 9.35
CA SER A 118 5.84 -2.37 8.88
C SER A 118 6.68 -1.30 8.20
N PHE A 119 6.07 -0.39 7.44
CA PHE A 119 6.80 0.73 6.83
C PHE A 119 7.37 1.67 7.90
N LEU A 120 6.54 2.07 8.87
CA LEU A 120 6.95 2.96 9.96
C LEU A 120 8.07 2.33 10.80
N THR A 121 7.98 1.04 11.13
CA THR A 121 8.95 0.39 12.04
C THR A 121 10.19 -0.15 11.34
N ASP A 122 10.05 -0.69 10.13
CA ASP A 122 11.11 -1.46 9.48
C ASP A 122 11.86 -0.64 8.42
N VAL A 123 11.24 0.42 7.87
CA VAL A 123 11.85 1.31 6.88
C VAL A 123 12.22 2.65 7.50
N LEU A 124 11.28 3.30 8.19
CA LEU A 124 11.53 4.60 8.83
C LEU A 124 12.09 4.49 10.25
N GLU A 125 12.19 3.26 10.78
CA GLU A 125 12.73 2.97 12.10
C GLU A 125 12.07 3.73 13.26
N VAL A 126 10.79 4.12 13.12
CA VAL A 126 10.03 4.83 14.15
C VAL A 126 9.97 3.99 15.43
N LYS A 127 10.54 4.51 16.51
CA LYS A 127 10.59 3.82 17.83
C LYS A 127 9.55 4.35 18.83
N SER A 128 9.08 5.57 18.64
CA SER A 128 8.09 6.21 19.51
C SER A 128 7.21 7.17 18.71
N VAL A 129 6.03 7.43 19.25
CA VAL A 129 5.08 8.41 18.72
C VAL A 129 4.65 9.31 19.86
N ASP A 130 4.38 10.58 19.55
CA ASP A 130 3.74 11.50 20.49
C ASP A 130 2.22 11.23 20.51
N ALA A 131 1.83 10.13 21.15
CA ALA A 131 0.44 9.70 21.26
C ALA A 131 0.10 9.28 22.70
N GLN A 132 -1.11 9.61 23.14
CA GLN A 132 -1.64 9.22 24.44
C GLN A 132 -3.00 8.54 24.27
N PHE A 133 -3.20 7.41 24.97
CA PHE A 133 -4.49 6.74 25.05
C PHE A 133 -5.00 6.78 26.49
N GLY A 134 -5.89 7.73 26.78
CA GLY A 134 -6.40 7.99 28.14
C GLY A 134 -7.38 6.94 28.68
N ARG A 135 -7.39 5.72 28.14
CA ARG A 135 -8.27 4.62 28.58
C ARG A 135 -7.44 3.37 28.80
N ARG A 136 -7.94 2.48 29.66
CA ARG A 136 -7.32 1.18 29.88
C ARG A 136 -7.67 0.24 28.73
N VAL A 137 -6.67 -0.38 28.12
CA VAL A 137 -6.87 -1.52 27.23
C VAL A 137 -7.19 -2.72 28.13
N THR A 138 -8.38 -3.29 27.99
CA THR A 138 -8.83 -4.50 28.71
C THR A 138 -8.70 -5.72 27.85
#